data_AF-A0A0F6YG91-F1
#
_entry.id   AF-A0A0F6YG91-F1
#
_cell.length_a   1.000
_cell.length_b   1.000
_cell.length_c   1.000
_cell.angle_alpha   90.00
_cell.angle_beta   90.00
_cell.angle_gamma   90.00
#
_symmetry.space_group_name_H-M   'P 1'
#
loop_
_entity.id
_entity.type
_entity.pdbx_description
1 polymer ?
#
loop_
_entity_poly.entity_id
_entity_poly.type
_entity_poly.pdbx_seq_one_letter_code
_entity_poly.pdbx_strand_id
1 'polypeptide(L)'
;MERSKLWTLDGLLEARAAAAALLEQLGLEGFVFEIEPRVDTEDVVVLVEWVRGGPEGTWTSTRVVVDGELLLRSRNDDASRDRLLAQLRARIHGEGSPSRDAHA
;
A
#
# COMPACT_ATOMS: atom_id res chain seq x y z
N MET A 1 -1.48 -24.62 19.26
CA MET A 1 -0.35 -23.68 19.15
C MET A 1 -0.30 -23.25 17.69
N GLU A 2 -1.11 -22.26 17.35
CA GLU A 2 -1.20 -21.73 15.99
C GLU A 2 0.16 -21.11 15.65
N ARG A 3 0.82 -21.64 14.63
CA ARG A 3 1.92 -20.90 14.01
C ARG A 3 1.24 -19.69 13.38
N SER A 4 1.38 -18.52 14.00
CA SER A 4 1.19 -17.25 13.31
C SER A 4 1.86 -17.43 11.95
N LYS A 5 1.11 -17.30 10.84
CA LYS A 5 1.72 -17.31 9.51
C LYS A 5 2.53 -16.03 9.41
N LEU A 6 3.75 -16.10 9.94
CA LEU A 6 4.71 -15.03 9.88
C LEU A 6 5.14 -14.92 8.42
N TRP A 7 5.14 -13.69 7.93
CA TRP A 7 5.70 -13.34 6.64
C TRP A 7 7.12 -13.92 6.50
N THR A 8 7.35 -14.70 5.45
CA THR A 8 8.70 -15.07 5.05
C THR A 8 9.35 -13.89 4.33
N LEU A 9 10.68 -13.86 4.27
CA LEU A 9 11.40 -12.86 3.49
C LEU A 9 10.95 -12.88 2.02
N ASP A 10 10.84 -14.06 1.43
CA ASP A 10 10.38 -14.23 0.05
C ASP A 10 8.95 -13.71 -0.13
N GLY A 11 8.06 -13.99 0.82
CA GLY A 11 6.68 -13.47 0.81
C GLY A 11 6.65 -11.94 0.84
N LEU A 12 7.50 -11.29 1.65
CA LEU A 12 7.59 -9.83 1.71
C LEU A 12 8.13 -9.24 0.41
N LEU A 13 9.12 -9.89 -0.21
CA LEU A 13 9.63 -9.47 -1.52
C LEU A 13 8.57 -9.57 -2.60
N GLU A 14 7.77 -10.65 -2.59
CA GLU A 14 6.64 -10.81 -3.50
C GLU A 14 5.53 -9.78 -3.25
N ALA A 15 5.18 -9.51 -1.99
CA ALA A 15 4.23 -8.49 -1.61
C ALA A 15 4.70 -7.09 -2.03
N ARG A 16 5.99 -6.80 -1.87
CA ARG A 16 6.61 -5.55 -2.35
C ARG A 16 6.53 -5.42 -3.87
N ALA A 17 6.81 -6.49 -4.61
CA ALA A 17 6.69 -6.48 -6.06
C ALA A 17 5.23 -6.29 -6.52
N ALA A 18 4.28 -6.95 -5.86
CA ALA A 18 2.86 -6.78 -6.14
C ALA A 18 2.37 -5.35 -5.86
N ALA A 19 2.79 -4.77 -4.72
CA ALA A 19 2.45 -3.39 -4.37
C ALA A 19 3.07 -2.38 -5.35
N ALA A 20 4.32 -2.59 -5.78
CA ALA A 20 4.95 -1.76 -6.81
C ALA A 20 4.10 -1.71 -8.09
N ALA A 21 3.73 -2.89 -8.62
CA ALA A 21 2.95 -3.01 -9.84
C ALA A 21 1.56 -2.36 -9.72
N LEU A 22 0.96 -2.37 -8.53
CA LEU A 22 -0.31 -1.68 -8.26
C LEU A 22 -0.12 -0.15 -8.21
N LEU A 23 0.92 0.34 -7.52
CA LEU A 23 1.20 1.78 -7.39
C LEU A 23 1.59 2.42 -8.74
N GLU A 24 2.34 1.70 -9.58
CA GLU A 24 2.66 2.14 -10.95
C GLU A 24 1.38 2.35 -11.79
N GLN A 25 0.34 1.54 -11.59
CA GLN A 25 -0.95 1.68 -12.27
C GLN A 25 -1.82 2.83 -11.75
N LEU A 26 -1.41 3.50 -10.69
CA LEU A 26 -2.08 4.70 -10.19
C LEU A 26 -1.65 5.97 -10.94
N GLY A 27 -0.59 5.90 -11.75
CA GLY A 27 -0.13 7.04 -12.55
C GLY A 27 0.37 8.21 -11.70
N LEU A 28 0.97 7.92 -10.54
CA LEU A 28 1.59 8.95 -9.68
C LEU A 28 2.81 9.54 -10.39
N GLU A 29 2.96 10.87 -10.38
CA GLU A 29 4.07 11.57 -11.05
C GLU A 29 5.45 11.19 -10.48
N GLY A 30 5.49 10.84 -9.19
CA GLY A 30 6.64 10.29 -8.49
C GLY A 30 6.22 9.76 -7.13
N PHE A 31 6.76 8.60 -6.74
CA PHE A 31 6.48 8.01 -5.44
C PHE A 31 7.64 7.15 -4.92
N VAL A 32 7.71 7.03 -3.60
CA VAL A 32 8.47 6.01 -2.88
C VAL A 32 7.53 5.22 -1.99
N PHE A 33 7.86 3.97 -1.70
CA PHE A 33 6.99 3.15 -0.88
C PHE A 33 7.75 2.09 -0.09
N GLU A 34 7.13 1.65 1.01
CA GLU A 34 7.59 0.58 1.88
C GLU A 34 6.45 -0.37 2.21
N ILE A 35 6.82 -1.62 2.56
CA ILE A 35 5.90 -2.66 3.00
C ILE A 35 6.31 -3.09 4.39
N GLU A 36 5.39 -2.95 5.34
CA GLU A 36 5.60 -3.40 6.72
C GLU A 36 4.60 -4.52 7.04
N PRO A 37 5.05 -5.74 7.39
CA PRO A 37 4.15 -6.75 7.91
C PRO A 37 3.56 -6.31 9.24
N ARG A 38 2.26 -6.54 9.44
CA ARG A 38 1.64 -6.34 10.74
C ARG A 38 1.88 -7.57 11.62
N VAL A 39 2.33 -7.33 12.85
CA VAL A 39 2.58 -8.38 13.84
C VAL A 39 1.30 -9.18 14.09
N ASP A 40 1.42 -10.51 14.10
CA ASP A 40 0.35 -11.48 14.37
C ASP A 40 -0.87 -11.42 13.43
N THR A 41 -0.71 -10.88 12.21
CA THR A 41 -1.75 -10.88 11.17
C THR A 41 -1.15 -11.20 9.80
N GLU A 42 -2.00 -11.62 8.85
CA GLU A 42 -1.61 -11.77 7.44
C GLU A 42 -1.60 -10.42 6.68
N ASP A 43 -1.94 -9.31 7.33
CA ASP A 43 -1.96 -7.99 6.71
C ASP A 43 -0.54 -7.43 6.49
N VAL A 44 -0.44 -6.55 5.49
CA VAL A 44 0.68 -5.60 5.36
C VAL A 44 0.19 -4.17 5.41
N VAL A 45 1.07 -3.27 5.83
CA VAL A 45 0.91 -1.84 5.64
C VAL A 45 1.72 -1.41 4.43
N VAL A 46 1.04 -0.84 3.44
CA VAL A 46 1.67 -0.13 2.33
C VAL A 46 1.82 1.33 2.72
N LEU A 47 3.06 1.76 2.86
CA LEU A 47 3.42 3.16 3.09
C LEU A 47 3.83 3.74 1.76
N VAL A 48 3.17 4.80 1.32
CA VAL A 48 3.52 5.48 0.08
C VAL A 48 3.71 6.95 0.35
N GLU A 49 4.82 7.50 -0.09
CA GLU A 49 5.02 8.94 -0.20
C GLU A 49 5.01 9.30 -1.67
N TRP A 50 4.21 10.30 -2.05
CA TRP A 50 3.98 10.63 -3.44
C TRP A 50 3.79 12.13 -3.63
N VAL A 51 4.07 12.60 -4.85
CA VAL A 51 3.93 14.00 -5.22
C VAL A 51 2.48 14.30 -5.58
N ARG A 52 1.82 15.16 -4.78
CA ARG A 52 0.46 15.62 -5.02
C ARG A 52 0.46 16.98 -5.71
N GLY A 53 0.27 16.95 -7.04
CA GLY A 53 -0.13 18.08 -7.89
C GLY A 53 0.85 19.26 -8.03
N GLY A 54 0.76 19.91 -9.20
CA GLY A 54 1.24 21.28 -9.43
C GLY A 54 2.74 21.45 -9.71
N PRO A 55 3.15 22.62 -10.27
CA PRO A 55 4.51 22.88 -10.72
C PRO A 55 5.58 22.85 -9.61
N GLU A 56 5.18 22.93 -8.33
CA GLU A 56 6.10 22.81 -7.19
C GLU A 56 6.00 21.48 -6.42
N GLY A 57 4.95 20.66 -6.66
CA GLY A 57 4.78 19.30 -6.12
C GLY A 57 4.86 19.16 -4.59
N THR A 58 3.74 18.87 -3.91
CA THR A 58 3.79 18.61 -2.46
C THR A 58 3.95 17.11 -2.16
N TRP A 59 5.01 16.73 -1.45
CA TRP A 59 5.14 15.37 -0.91
C TRP A 59 4.05 15.08 0.11
N THR A 60 3.32 13.99 -0.10
CA THR A 60 2.22 13.53 0.75
C THR A 60 2.44 12.07 1.09
N SER A 61 2.29 11.71 2.38
CA SER A 61 2.42 10.32 2.84
C SER A 61 1.03 9.69 3.06
N THR A 62 0.87 8.43 2.71
CA THR A 62 -0.36 7.66 2.87
C THR A 62 -0.04 6.26 3.39
N ARG A 63 -0.74 5.83 4.44
CA ARG A 63 -0.66 4.46 4.98
C ARG A 63 -1.94 3.72 4.64
N VAL A 64 -1.80 2.52 4.05
CA VAL A 64 -2.93 1.65 3.69
C VAL A 64 -2.69 0.27 4.26
N VAL A 65 -3.63 -0.23 5.06
CA VAL A 65 -3.60 -1.64 5.50
C VAL A 65 -4.26 -2.50 4.44
N VAL A 66 -3.57 -3.54 4.01
CA VAL A 66 -3.97 -4.42 2.92
C VAL A 66 -3.87 -5.86 3.40
N ASP A 67 -4.86 -6.67 3.06
CA ASP A 67 -4.82 -8.13 3.23
C ASP A 67 -3.68 -8.71 2.38
N GLY A 68 -2.75 -9.41 3.03
CA GLY A 68 -1.56 -9.93 2.38
C GLY A 68 -1.83 -10.97 1.31
N GLU A 69 -2.81 -11.84 1.53
CA GLU A 69 -3.16 -12.86 0.56
C GLU A 69 -3.78 -12.22 -0.69
N LEU A 70 -4.65 -11.22 -0.50
CA LEU A 70 -5.24 -10.45 -1.59
C LEU A 70 -4.15 -9.74 -2.41
N LEU A 71 -3.16 -9.15 -1.74
CA LEU A 71 -2.01 -8.49 -2.37
C LEU A 71 -1.16 -9.48 -3.19
N LEU A 72 -0.92 -10.68 -2.68
CA LEU A 72 -0.18 -11.69 -3.43
C LEU A 72 -0.98 -12.21 -4.63
N ARG A 73 -2.29 -12.43 -4.47
CA ARG A 73 -3.19 -12.91 -5.54
C ARG A 73 -3.33 -11.90 -6.67
N SER A 74 -3.29 -10.59 -6.40
CA SER A 74 -3.48 -9.55 -7.44
C SER A 74 -2.45 -9.58 -8.57
N ARG A 75 -1.33 -10.29 -8.38
CA ARG A 75 -0.34 -10.56 -9.42
C ARG A 75 -0.95 -11.34 -10.59
N ASN A 76 -1.85 -12.28 -10.30
CA ASN A 76 -2.39 -13.23 -11.28
C ASN A 76 -3.93 -13.18 -11.39
N ASP A 77 -4.61 -12.44 -10.51
CA ASP A 77 -6.06 -12.34 -10.47
C ASP A 77 -6.51 -10.89 -10.69
N ASP A 78 -7.19 -10.65 -11.81
CA ASP A 78 -7.62 -9.31 -12.24
C ASP A 78 -8.64 -8.71 -11.26
N ALA A 79 -9.56 -9.51 -10.72
CA ALA A 79 -10.57 -9.03 -9.77
C ALA A 79 -9.94 -8.55 -8.45
N SER A 80 -8.95 -9.28 -7.95
CA SER A 80 -8.16 -8.91 -6.77
C SER A 80 -7.36 -7.64 -7.03
N ARG A 81 -6.77 -7.51 -8.23
CA ARG A 81 -6.04 -6.32 -8.65
C ARG A 81 -6.94 -5.09 -8.71
N ASP A 82 -8.09 -5.19 -9.37
CA ASP A 82 -9.04 -4.09 -9.51
C ASP A 82 -9.57 -3.64 -8.15
N ARG A 83 -9.85 -4.60 -7.26
CA ARG A 83 -10.26 -4.31 -5.87
C ARG A 83 -9.18 -3.51 -5.12
N LEU A 84 -7.91 -3.92 -5.20
CA LEU A 84 -6.82 -3.23 -4.54
C LEU A 84 -6.54 -1.85 -5.15
N LEU A 85 -6.61 -1.73 -6.47
CA LEU A 85 -6.49 -0.43 -7.15
C LEU A 85 -7.59 0.53 -6.70
N ALA A 86 -8.83 0.06 -6.58
CA ALA A 86 -9.94 0.87 -6.07
C ALA A 86 -9.68 1.32 -4.62
N GLN A 87 -9.21 0.42 -3.75
CA GLN A 87 -8.86 0.76 -2.37
C GLN A 87 -7.73 1.78 -2.28
N LEU A 88 -6.64 1.59 -3.03
CA LEU A 88 -5.49 2.48 -3.05
C LEU A 88 -5.88 3.86 -3.63
N ARG A 89 -6.63 3.90 -4.75
CA ARG A 89 -7.15 5.15 -5.33
C ARG A 89 -8.02 5.91 -4.33
N ALA A 90 -8.93 5.23 -3.65
CA ALA A 90 -9.78 5.87 -2.65
C ALA A 90 -8.97 6.49 -1.50
N ARG A 91 -7.82 5.90 -1.14
CA ARG A 91 -7.01 6.38 -0.02
C ARG A 91 -5.98 7.44 -0.39
N ILE A 92 -5.49 7.40 -1.63
CA ILE A 92 -4.47 8.32 -2.19
C ILE A 92 -5.14 9.53 -2.83
N HIS A 93 -6.21 9.34 -3.61
CA HIS A 93 -6.93 10.43 -4.30
C HIS A 93 -8.22 10.86 -3.60
N GLY A 94 -8.79 10.03 -2.73
CA GLY A 94 -9.89 10.44 -1.87
C GLY A 94 -9.37 11.30 -0.72
N GLU A 95 -10.14 12.34 -0.37
CA GLU A 95 -9.81 13.35 0.63
C GLU A 95 -9.27 12.73 1.93
N GLY A 96 -8.23 13.38 2.47
CA GLY A 96 -7.39 12.86 3.55
C GLY A 96 -8.15 12.30 4.74
N SER A 97 -7.69 11.15 5.25
CA SER A 97 -7.86 10.90 6.68
C SER A 97 -7.08 11.95 7.46
N PRO A 98 -7.65 12.51 8.54
CA PRO A 98 -7.01 13.56 9.32
C PRO A 98 -5.73 12.99 9.93
N SER A 99 -4.60 13.59 9.59
CA SER A 99 -3.40 13.46 10.40
C SER A 99 -3.76 14.02 11.79
N ARG A 100 -4.03 13.12 12.74
CA ARG A 100 -3.80 13.43 14.16
C ARG A 100 -2.29 13.54 14.28
N ASP A 101 -1.77 14.75 14.12
CA ASP A 101 -0.52 15.22 14.72
C ASP A 101 -0.50 16.75 14.57
N ALA A 102 -1.46 17.38 15.24
CA ALA A 102 -1.29 18.71 15.80
C ALA A 102 -1.12 18.52 17.30
N HIS A 103 0.12 18.26 17.76
CA HIS A 103 0.45 18.41 19.16
C HIS A 103 1.86 19.01 19.34
N ALA A 104 1.82 20.18 19.99
CA ALA A 104 2.87 20.93 20.67
C ALA A 104 3.89 21.68 19.82
#